data_AF-A0A2R6KZ45-F1
#
_entry.id   AF-A0A2R6KZ45-F1
#
_cell.length_a   1.000
_cell.length_b   1.000
_cell.length_c   1.000
_cell.angle_alpha   90.00
_cell.angle_beta   90.00
_cell.angle_gamma   90.00
#
_symmetry.space_group_name_H-M   'P 1'
#
loop_
_entity.id
_entity.type
_entity.pdbx_description
1 polymer ?
#
loop_
_entity_poly.entity_id
_entity_poly.type
_entity_poly.pdbx_seq_one_letter_code
_entity_poly.pdbx_strand_id
1 'polypeptide(L)' 'MPGTQVRTAVALYFDGDLDEAEAARRAGLSRAQLRRYVRTCGSVAPAPAAGDADPDADARS' A
#
# COMPACT_ATOMS: atom_id res chain seq x y z
N MET A 1 -13.73 -11.84 -14.91
CA MET A 1 -12.48 -11.21 -15.38
C MET A 1 -11.49 -11.15 -14.22
N PRO A 2 -10.35 -11.87 -14.29
CA PRO A 2 -9.38 -11.96 -13.19
C PRO A 2 -8.65 -10.63 -12.89
N GLY A 3 -8.67 -9.65 -13.78
CA GLY A 3 -8.03 -8.34 -13.57
C GLY A 3 -8.73 -7.41 -12.58
N THR A 4 -10.02 -7.60 -12.31
CA THR A 4 -10.79 -6.71 -11.41
C THR A 4 -10.45 -6.97 -9.94
N GLN A 5 -10.26 -8.24 -9.56
CA GLN A 5 -9.96 -8.62 -8.18
C GLN A 5 -8.58 -8.13 -7.72
N VAL A 6 -7.59 -8.16 -8.63
CA VAL A 6 -6.25 -7.61 -8.36
C VAL A 6 -6.32 -6.11 -8.07
N ARG A 7 -7.07 -5.35 -8.88
CA ARG A 7 -7.20 -3.90 -8.69
C ARG A 7 -7.90 -3.55 -7.39
N THR A 8 -8.98 -4.26 -7.05
CA THR A 8 -9.71 -4.03 -5.79
C THR A 8 -8.83 -4.35 -4.57
N ALA A 9 -8.11 -5.46 -4.58
CA ALA A 9 -7.23 -5.84 -3.47
C ALA A 9 -6.05 -4.87 -3.29
N VAL A 10 -5.48 -4.38 -4.39
CA VAL A 10 -4.41 -3.36 -4.34
C VAL A 10 -4.95 -2.01 -3.85
N ALA A 11 -6.16 -1.61 -4.26
CA ALA A 11 -6.78 -0.38 -3.78
C ALA A 11 -7.04 -0.42 -2.26
N LEU A 12 -7.62 -1.51 -1.77
CA LEU A 12 -7.85 -1.71 -0.32
C LEU A 12 -6.56 -1.75 0.50
N TYR A 13 -5.47 -2.30 -0.04
CA TYR A 13 -4.15 -2.19 0.58
C TYR A 13 -3.63 -0.76 0.62
N PHE A 14 -3.90 0.02 -0.43
CA PHE A 14 -3.49 1.41 -0.53
C PHE A 14 -4.26 2.32 0.46
N ASP A 15 -5.54 2.03 0.65
CA ASP A 15 -6.42 2.75 1.59
C ASP A 15 -6.15 2.37 3.06
N GLY A 16 -5.33 1.34 3.31
CA GLY A 16 -5.02 0.84 4.66
C GLY A 16 -6.08 -0.09 5.25
N ASP A 17 -7.11 -0.43 4.48
CA ASP A 17 -8.19 -1.35 4.88
C ASP A 17 -7.73 -2.82 4.93
N LEU A 18 -6.66 -3.16 4.19
CA LEU A 18 -6.07 -4.50 4.19
C LEU A 18 -4.57 -4.46 4.46
N ASP A 19 -4.10 -5.47 5.18
CA ASP A 19 -2.68 -5.74 5.32
C ASP A 19 -2.10 -6.36 4.04
N GLU A 20 -0.77 -6.26 3.89
CA GLU A 20 -0.05 -6.70 2.69
C GLU A 20 -0.29 -8.20 2.39
N ALA A 21 -0.47 -9.02 3.42
CA ALA A 21 -0.66 -10.46 3.24
C ALA A 21 -2.06 -10.79 2.72
N GLU A 22 -3.09 -10.15 3.27
CA GLU A 22 -4.47 -10.37 2.88
C GLU A 22 -4.75 -9.80 1.48
N ALA A 23 -4.21 -8.62 1.16
CA ALA A 23 -4.29 -8.05 -0.18
C ALA A 23 -3.61 -8.94 -1.23
N ALA A 24 -2.43 -9.49 -0.93
CA ALA A 24 -1.74 -10.41 -1.81
C ALA A 24 -2.54 -11.70 -2.03
N ARG A 25 -3.12 -12.27 -0.97
CA ARG A 25 -4.00 -13.45 -1.09
C ARG A 25 -5.23 -13.18 -1.95
N ARG A 26 -5.93 -12.06 -1.73
CA ARG A 26 -7.12 -11.68 -2.50
C ARG A 26 -6.80 -11.37 -3.96
N ALA A 27 -5.61 -10.82 -4.23
CA ALA A 27 -5.13 -10.60 -5.58
C ALA A 27 -4.62 -11.88 -6.27
N GLY A 28 -4.44 -13.00 -5.54
CA GLY A 28 -3.74 -14.18 -6.04
C GLY A 28 -2.27 -13.91 -6.39
N LEU A 29 -1.66 -12.91 -5.73
CA LEU A 29 -0.30 -12.46 -5.96
C LEU A 29 0.61 -12.85 -4.79
N SER A 30 1.91 -12.92 -5.05
CA SER A 30 2.92 -12.90 -3.99
C SER A 30 3.06 -11.50 -3.41
N ARG A 31 3.44 -11.38 -2.13
CA ARG A 31 3.73 -10.09 -1.48
C ARG A 31 4.71 -9.21 -2.28
N ALA A 32 5.78 -9.81 -2.82
CA ALA A 32 6.74 -9.11 -3.68
C ALA A 32 6.11 -8.58 -4.98
N GLN A 33 5.16 -9.31 -5.58
CA GLN A 33 4.43 -8.86 -6.76
C GLN A 33 3.47 -7.73 -6.40
N LEU A 34 2.79 -7.80 -5.25
CA LEU A 34 1.96 -6.72 -4.72
C LEU A 34 2.78 -5.43 -4.52
N ARG A 35 3.93 -5.49 -3.85
CA ARG A 35 4.84 -4.34 -3.69
C ARG A 35 5.29 -3.75 -5.02
N ARG A 36 5.62 -4.61 -6.00
CA ARG A 36 5.99 -4.15 -7.34
C ARG A 36 4.82 -3.44 -8.02
N TYR A 37 3.61 -4.00 -7.91
CA TYR A 37 2.39 -3.44 -8.48
C TYR A 37 2.03 -2.10 -7.84
N VAL A 38 2.10 -2.01 -6.51
CA VAL A 38 1.91 -0.78 -5.75
C VAL A 38 2.96 0.25 -6.12
N ARG A 39 4.23 -0.13 -6.32
CA ARG A 39 5.26 0.81 -6.77
C ARG A 39 4.99 1.32 -8.19
N THR A 40 4.60 0.45 -9.12
CA THR A 40 4.34 0.83 -10.52
C THR A 40 3.03 1.60 -10.72
N CYS A 41 1.99 1.28 -9.94
CA CYS A 41 0.68 1.92 -10.03
C CYS A 41 0.54 3.10 -9.06
N GLY A 42 1.15 3.01 -7.89
CA GLY A 42 1.21 4.06 -6.87
C GLY A 42 2.14 5.22 -7.24
N SER A 43 2.96 5.12 -8.30
CA SER A 43 3.56 6.31 -8.92
C SER A 43 2.52 7.28 -9.52
N VAL A 44 1.24 6.89 -9.60
CA VAL A 44 0.11 7.77 -9.96
C VAL A 44 -0.74 8.15 -8.74
N ALA A 45 -0.39 7.71 -7.53
CA ALA A 45 -1.13 8.08 -6.32
C ALA A 45 -0.67 9.43 -5.76
N PRO A 46 -1.59 10.27 -5.26
CA PRO A 46 -1.31 11.63 -4.79
C PRO A 46 -0.36 11.60 -3.60
N ALA A 47 0.35 12.71 -3.41
CA ALA A 47 1.35 12.94 -2.38
C ALA A 47 0.98 12.28 -1.04
N PRO A 48 1.96 11.70 -0.32
CA PRO A 48 1.71 11.04 0.95
C PRO A 48 0.91 12.00 1.84
N ALA A 49 -0.22 11.54 2.37
CA ALA A 49 -0.88 12.25 3.45
C ALA A 49 0.16 12.36 4.57
N ALA A 50 0.66 13.57 4.78
CA ALA A 50 1.42 13.92 5.96
C ALA A 50 0.50 13.68 7.16
N GLY A 51 0.66 12.53 7.81
CA GLY A 51 -0.22 12.08 8.88
C GLY A 51 0.51 11.08 9.75
N ASP A 52 1.10 11.62 10.82
CA ASP A 52 1.55 10.91 12.02
C ASP A 52 2.80 10.02 11.92
N ALA A 53 3.94 10.69 11.76
CA ALA A 53 5.16 10.32 12.48
C ALA A 53 6.00 11.57 12.65
N ASP A 54 5.65 12.40 13.63
CA ASP A 54 6.65 13.19 14.34
C ASP A 54 7.19 12.25 15.43
N PRO A 55 8.31 11.54 15.22
CA PRO A 55 9.04 11.06 16.36
C PRO A 55 9.59 12.30 17.04
N ASP A 56 8.95 12.68 18.16
CA ASP A 56 9.58 13.47 19.21
C ASP A 56 10.89 12.73 19.56
N ALA A 57 11.96 13.18 18.92
CA ALA A 57 13.28 12.60 19.01
C ALA A 57 14.27 13.77 19.02
N ASP A 58 14.67 14.07 20.25
CA ASP A 58 15.97 14.62 20.62
C ASP A 58 16.15 16.14 20.54
N ALA A 59 15.87 16.76 21.70
CA ALA A 59 16.88 17.30 22.60
C ALA A 59 17.89 18.35 22.09
N ARG A 60 18.01 19.37 22.96
CA ARG A 60 19.09 20.36 23.15
C ARG A 60 18.98 21.66 22.34
N SER A 61 18.51 22.70 23.01
CA SER A 61 19.39 23.76 23.55
C SER A 61 18.66 24.65 24.55
#